data_AF-Q2C4B3-F1
#
_entry.id   AF-Q2C4B3-F1
#
_cell.length_a   1.000
_cell.length_b   1.000
_cell.length_c   1.000
_cell.angle_alpha   90.00
_cell.angle_beta   90.00
_cell.angle_gamma   90.00
#
_symmetry.space_group_name_H-M   'P 1'
#
loop_
_entity.id
_entity.type
_entity.pdbx_description
1 polymer ?
#
loop_
_entity_poly.entity_id
_entity_poly.type
_entity_poly.pdbx_seq_one_letter_code
_entity_poly.pdbx_strand_id
1 'polypeptide(L)'
;MSSDAFLFALFLVAVVNTFRYISTLRTLLVVMRECDPLLYQQVDGRGFFSSQGNVSKQIRLFHYIRSEQYKKHHDPVFMAKCIKVRKLFVLASTFMITFFIAIFAVAFLGY
;
A
#
# COMPACT_ATOMS: atom_id res chain seq x y z
N MET A 1 6.92 28.01 13.88
CA MET A 1 7.01 28.08 12.40
C MET A 1 7.72 26.86 11.81
N SER A 2 8.84 26.38 12.37
CA SER A 2 9.55 25.21 11.80
C SER A 2 8.82 23.86 12.00
N SER A 3 8.18 23.64 13.15
CA SER A 3 7.47 22.38 13.45
C SER A 3 6.21 22.20 12.60
N ASP A 4 5.46 23.28 12.35
CA ASP A 4 4.27 23.27 11.49
C ASP A 4 4.62 22.90 10.04
N ALA A 5 5.71 23.47 9.52
CA ALA A 5 6.21 23.16 8.18
C ALA A 5 6.67 21.70 8.06
N PHE A 6 7.29 21.16 9.11
CA PHE A 6 7.70 19.75 9.16
C PHE A 6 6.50 18.80 9.18
N LEU A 7 5.49 19.08 10.01
CA LEU A 7 4.24 18.31 10.04
C LEU A 7 3.50 18.38 8.70
N PHE A 8 3.47 19.55 8.07
CA PHE A 8 2.85 19.73 6.76
C PHE A 8 3.58 18.97 5.65
N ALA A 9 4.92 19.00 5.65
CA ALA A 9 5.73 18.22 4.72
C ALA A 9 5.48 16.71 4.88
N LEU A 10 5.41 16.24 6.12
CA LEU A 10 5.10 14.84 6.41
C LEU A 10 3.68 14.46 6.02
N PHE A 11 2.70 15.35 6.22
CA PHE A 11 1.34 15.17 5.73
C PHE A 11 1.30 15.05 4.21
N LEU A 12 1.98 15.95 3.48
CA LEU A 12 2.06 15.88 2.02
C LEU A 12 2.71 14.57 1.55
N VAL A 13 3.80 14.15 2.19
CA VAL A 13 4.45 12.87 1.87
C VAL A 13 3.50 11.70 2.13
N ALA A 14 2.79 11.69 3.26
CA ALA A 14 1.80 10.67 3.58
C ALA A 14 0.65 10.62 2.58
N VAL A 15 0.14 11.78 2.15
CA VAL A 15 -0.92 11.91 1.15
C VAL A 15 -0.45 11.41 -0.22
N VAL A 16 0.69 11.90 -0.72
CA VAL A 16 1.27 11.46 -2.00
C VAL A 16 1.54 9.96 -1.99
N ASN A 17 2.08 9.45 -0.89
CA ASN A 17 2.37 8.03 -0.71
C ASN A 17 1.07 7.19 -0.68
N THR A 18 0.02 7.68 -0.02
CA THR A 18 -1.31 7.05 -0.03
C THR A 18 -1.91 7.02 -1.43
N PHE A 19 -1.88 8.13 -2.17
CA PHE A 19 -2.35 8.17 -3.56
C PHE A 19 -1.58 7.19 -4.43
N ARG A 20 -0.25 7.17 -4.32
CA ARG A 20 0.61 6.24 -5.06
C ARG A 20 0.27 4.78 -4.76
N TYR A 21 0.03 4.46 -3.49
CA TYR A 21 -0.41 3.14 -3.07
C TYR A 21 -1.77 2.77 -3.70
N ILE A 22 -2.78 3.65 -3.59
CA ILE A 22 -4.11 3.45 -4.14
C ILE A 22 -4.08 3.25 -5.66
N SER A 23 -3.38 4.12 -6.40
CA SER A 23 -3.26 4.02 -7.86
C SER A 23 -2.59 2.71 -8.29
N THR A 24 -1.55 2.30 -7.56
CA THR A 24 -0.82 1.06 -7.85
C THR A 24 -1.68 -0.18 -7.55
N LEU A 25 -2.44 -0.15 -6.46
CA LEU A 25 -3.34 -1.21 -6.05
C LEU A 25 -4.57 -1.34 -6.97
N ARG A 26 -5.16 -0.22 -7.42
CA ARG A 26 -6.18 -0.18 -8.48
C ARG A 26 -5.69 -0.88 -9.73
N THR A 27 -4.48 -0.54 -10.17
CA THR A 27 -3.87 -1.15 -11.36
C THR A 27 -3.66 -2.64 -11.16
N LEU A 28 -3.19 -3.06 -9.97
CA LEU A 28 -3.04 -4.47 -9.64
C LEU A 28 -4.40 -5.21 -9.73
N LEU A 29 -5.46 -4.67 -9.12
CA LEU A 29 -6.79 -5.28 -9.13
C LEU A 29 -7.34 -5.47 -10.55
N VAL A 30 -7.11 -4.51 -11.45
CA VAL A 30 -7.53 -4.64 -12.86
C VAL A 30 -6.79 -5.79 -13.55
N VAL A 31 -5.46 -5.88 -13.40
CA VAL A 31 -4.68 -6.97 -14.02
C VAL A 31 -5.02 -8.31 -13.37
N MET A 32 -5.21 -8.33 -12.05
CA MET A 32 -5.60 -9.52 -11.29
C MET A 32 -6.95 -10.08 -11.74
N ARG A 33 -7.89 -9.23 -12.16
CA ARG A 33 -9.16 -9.66 -12.73
C ARG A 33 -8.99 -10.50 -13.99
N GLU A 34 -7.98 -10.18 -14.82
CA GLU A 34 -7.67 -10.89 -16.06
C GLU A 34 -6.86 -12.17 -15.80
N CYS A 35 -5.91 -12.14 -14.86
CA CYS A 35 -5.04 -13.30 -14.59
C CYS A 35 -5.68 -14.35 -13.67
N ASP A 36 -6.38 -13.91 -12.62
CA ASP A 36 -7.00 -14.79 -11.61
C ASP A 36 -8.34 -14.19 -11.12
N PRO A 37 -9.43 -14.40 -11.88
CA PRO A 37 -10.74 -13.88 -11.53
C PRO A 37 -11.27 -14.43 -10.20
N LEU A 38 -10.85 -15.64 -9.81
CA LEU A 38 -11.24 -16.27 -8.54
C LEU A 38 -10.63 -15.52 -7.36
N LEU A 39 -9.33 -15.20 -7.44
CA LEU A 39 -8.63 -14.44 -6.41
C LEU A 39 -9.15 -12.99 -6.37
N TYR A 40 -9.46 -12.37 -7.51
CA TYR A 40 -10.11 -11.05 -7.57
C TYR A 40 -11.46 -11.02 -6.82
N GLN A 41 -12.27 -12.08 -6.94
CA GLN A 41 -13.54 -12.20 -6.23
C GLN A 41 -13.35 -12.49 -4.74
N GLN A 42 -12.35 -13.30 -4.37
CA GLN A 42 -12.00 -13.58 -2.97
C GLN A 42 -11.56 -12.33 -2.22
N VAL A 43 -10.82 -11.43 -2.86
CA VAL A 43 -10.36 -10.18 -2.25
C VAL A 43 -11.41 -9.08 -2.31
N ASP A 44 -12.60 -9.36 -2.86
CA ASP A 44 -13.67 -8.40 -3.07
C ASP A 44 -13.21 -7.20 -3.91
N GLY A 45 -12.63 -7.46 -5.09
CA GLY A 45 -12.03 -6.44 -5.93
C GLY A 45 -12.94 -5.25 -6.29
N ARG A 46 -14.26 -5.46 -6.32
CA ARG A 46 -15.27 -4.42 -6.57
C ARG A 46 -15.54 -3.55 -5.33
N GLY A 47 -15.53 -4.13 -4.14
CA GLY A 47 -15.65 -3.45 -2.86
C GLY A 47 -14.32 -3.08 -2.20
N PHE A 48 -13.18 -3.33 -2.84
CA PHE A 48 -11.86 -3.28 -2.20
C PHE A 48 -11.53 -1.94 -1.54
N PHE A 49 -11.96 -0.82 -2.14
CA PHE A 49 -11.76 0.54 -1.61
C PHE A 49 -13.01 1.11 -0.91
N SER A 50 -14.07 0.32 -0.76
CA SER A 50 -15.26 0.76 -0.04
C SER A 50 -14.99 0.82 1.47
N SER A 51 -15.58 1.79 2.16
CA SER A 51 -15.51 1.90 3.63
C SER A 51 -16.14 0.70 4.36
N GLN A 52 -16.94 -0.10 3.66
CA GLN A 52 -17.53 -1.36 4.13
C GLN A 52 -16.68 -2.60 3.73
N GLY A 53 -15.50 -2.38 3.15
CA GLY A 53 -14.62 -3.44 2.67
C GLY A 53 -14.13 -4.32 3.82
N ASN A 54 -14.19 -5.64 3.61
CA ASN A 54 -13.76 -6.60 4.63
C ASN A 54 -12.23 -6.58 4.75
N VAL A 55 -11.71 -5.99 5.83
CA VAL A 55 -10.26 -5.84 6.09
C VAL A 55 -9.53 -7.18 6.07
N SER A 56 -10.16 -8.27 6.52
CA SER A 56 -9.58 -9.62 6.47
C SER A 56 -9.30 -10.09 5.04
N LYS A 57 -10.12 -9.68 4.06
CA LYS A 57 -9.89 -9.98 2.64
C LYS A 57 -8.76 -9.14 2.05
N GLN A 58 -8.64 -7.87 2.45
CA GLN A 58 -7.52 -7.02 2.06
C GLN A 58 -6.19 -7.58 2.59
N ILE A 59 -6.15 -8.05 3.84
CA ILE A 59 -4.98 -8.70 4.44
C ILE A 59 -4.60 -9.96 3.66
N ARG A 60 -5.57 -10.72 3.12
CA ARG A 60 -5.29 -11.89 2.28
C ARG A 60 -4.57 -11.51 0.98
N LEU A 61 -5.02 -10.47 0.29
CA LEU A 61 -4.29 -9.94 -0.88
C LEU A 61 -2.88 -9.52 -0.48
N PHE A 62 -2.77 -8.86 0.67
CA PHE A 62 -1.49 -8.40 1.19
C PHE A 62 -0.52 -9.57 1.46
N HIS A 63 -1.03 -10.61 2.10
CA HIS A 63 -0.28 -11.84 2.37
C HIS A 63 0.13 -12.53 1.06
N TYR A 64 -0.74 -12.56 0.05
CA TYR A 64 -0.44 -13.12 -1.27
C TYR A 64 0.73 -12.39 -1.95
N ILE A 65 0.72 -11.05 -1.95
CA ILE A 65 1.81 -10.23 -2.49
C ILE A 65 3.09 -10.42 -1.65
N ARG A 66 2.97 -10.47 -0.33
CA ARG A 66 4.12 -10.62 0.58
C ARG A 66 4.80 -11.98 0.47
N SER A 67 4.01 -13.05 0.32
CA SER A 67 4.50 -14.43 0.18
C SER A 67 4.93 -14.78 -1.25
N GLU A 68 5.01 -13.78 -2.14
CA GLU A 68 5.48 -13.92 -3.52
C GLU A 68 4.73 -14.97 -4.35
N GLN A 69 3.47 -15.27 -4.02
CA GLN A 69 2.66 -16.26 -4.73
C GLN A 69 2.43 -15.88 -6.20
N TYR A 70 2.54 -14.59 -6.53
CA TYR A 70 2.50 -14.08 -7.90
C TYR A 70 3.61 -14.64 -8.81
N LYS A 71 4.71 -15.17 -8.25
CA LYS A 71 5.78 -15.82 -9.04
C LYS A 71 5.34 -17.11 -9.73
N LYS A 72 4.21 -17.70 -9.28
CA LYS A 72 3.60 -18.87 -9.92
C LYS A 72 2.78 -18.50 -11.14
N HIS A 73 2.49 -17.22 -11.35
CA HIS A 73 1.78 -16.75 -12.55
C HIS A 73 2.79 -16.39 -13.64
N HIS A 74 2.52 -16.86 -14.85
CA HIS A 74 3.42 -16.69 -16.00
C HIS A 74 3.32 -15.32 -16.67
N ASP A 75 2.44 -14.42 -16.19
CA ASP A 75 2.25 -13.10 -16.77
C ASP A 75 3.30 -12.09 -16.26
N PRO A 76 4.23 -11.62 -17.11
CA PRO A 76 5.25 -10.65 -16.72
C PRO A 76 4.66 -9.29 -16.35
N VAL A 77 3.48 -8.91 -16.88
CA VAL A 77 2.80 -7.65 -16.57
C VAL A 77 2.27 -7.70 -15.15
N PHE A 78 1.59 -8.78 -14.77
CA PHE A 78 1.09 -8.99 -13.41
C PHE A 78 2.23 -9.00 -12.39
N MET A 79 3.30 -9.75 -12.67
CA MET A 79 4.46 -9.82 -11.79
C MET A 79 5.13 -8.45 -11.58
N ALA A 80 5.31 -7.67 -12.65
CA ALA A 80 5.89 -6.33 -12.56
C ALA A 80 5.02 -5.37 -11.72
N LYS A 81 3.68 -5.49 -11.79
CA LYS A 81 2.76 -4.70 -10.95
C LYS A 81 2.85 -5.13 -9.49
N CYS A 82 2.82 -6.43 -9.18
CA CYS A 82 3.00 -6.95 -7.83
C CYS A 82 4.31 -6.47 -7.18
N ILE A 83 5.42 -6.52 -7.92
CA ILE A 83 6.73 -6.03 -7.45
C ILE A 83 6.68 -4.53 -7.16
N LYS A 84 6.03 -3.73 -8.02
CA LYS A 84 5.83 -2.30 -7.77
C LYS A 84 5.00 -2.07 -6.51
N VAL A 85 3.85 -2.74 -6.35
CA VAL A 85 2.98 -2.62 -5.16
C VAL A 85 3.79 -2.92 -3.90
N ARG A 86 4.56 -4.01 -3.90
CA ARG A 86 5.41 -4.40 -2.77
C ARG A 86 6.46 -3.33 -2.45
N LYS A 87 7.17 -2.80 -3.44
CA LYS A 87 8.16 -1.73 -3.25
C LYS A 87 7.51 -0.46 -2.68
N LEU A 88 6.35 -0.07 -3.22
CA LEU A 88 5.60 1.08 -2.72
C LEU A 88 5.14 0.85 -1.27
N PHE A 89 4.71 -0.35 -0.93
CA PHE A 89 4.31 -0.66 0.44
C PHE A 89 5.49 -0.59 1.41
N VAL A 90 6.65 -1.16 1.03
CA VAL A 90 7.86 -1.07 1.87
C VAL A 90 8.22 0.40 2.07
N LEU A 91 8.26 1.18 0.99
CA LEU A 91 8.55 2.61 1.05
C LEU A 91 7.54 3.36 1.94
N ALA A 92 6.25 3.07 1.80
CA ALA A 92 5.18 3.61 2.63
C ALA A 92 5.35 3.27 4.11
N SER A 93 5.65 2.01 4.41
CA SER A 93 5.87 1.55 5.79
C SER A 93 7.11 2.19 6.39
N THR A 94 8.19 2.37 5.62
CA THR A 94 9.38 3.08 6.05
C THR A 94 9.05 4.54 6.37
N PHE A 95 8.34 5.24 5.48
CA PHE A 95 7.92 6.63 5.75
C PHE A 95 7.03 6.76 6.97
N MET A 96 6.08 5.84 7.18
CA MET A 96 5.24 5.84 8.38
C MET A 96 6.05 5.61 9.65
N ILE A 97 6.97 4.65 9.65
CA ILE A 97 7.85 4.40 10.80
C ILE A 97 8.74 5.62 11.07
N THR A 98 9.36 6.19 10.04
CA THR A 98 10.16 7.42 10.16
C THR A 98 9.33 8.58 10.69
N PHE A 99 8.07 8.72 10.23
CA PHE A 99 7.14 9.73 10.73
C PHE A 99 6.83 9.57 12.22
N PHE A 100 6.51 8.36 12.66
CA PHE A 100 6.26 8.08 14.08
C PHE A 100 7.52 8.29 14.94
N ILE A 101 8.70 7.89 14.45
CA ILE A 101 9.96 8.14 15.13
C ILE A 101 10.23 9.65 15.23
N ALA A 102 9.96 10.41 14.17
CA ALA A 102 10.14 11.86 14.17
C ALA A 102 9.17 12.55 15.13
N ILE A 103 7.89 12.15 15.15
CA ILE A 103 6.91 12.64 16.14
C ILE A 103 7.38 12.30 17.55
N PHE A 104 7.79 11.06 17.80
CA PHE A 104 8.25 10.63 19.11
C PHE A 104 9.48 11.43 19.56
N ALA A 105 10.44 11.62 18.66
CA ALA A 105 11.63 12.44 18.92
C ALA A 105 11.26 13.88 19.25
N VAL A 106 10.39 14.53 18.49
CA VAL A 106 9.94 15.90 18.77
C VAL A 106 9.16 15.97 20.10
N ALA A 107 8.24 15.02 20.34
CA ALA A 107 7.38 15.02 21.51
C ALA A 107 8.10 14.67 22.83
N PHE A 108 9.10 13.79 22.80
CA PHE A 108 9.78 13.29 24.00
C PHE A 108 11.21 13.80 24.17
N LEU A 109 11.93 14.14 23.09
CA LEU A 109 13.29 14.70 23.17
C LEU A 109 13.31 16.23 23.13
N GLY A 110 12.18 16.90 22.87
CA GLY A 110 12.03 18.34 23.11
C GLY A 110 12.92 19.25 22.25
N TYR A 111 13.14 18.90 20.97
CA TYR A 111 13.73 19.82 19.98
C TYR A 111 12.67 20.74 19.36
#